data_AF-A0A0R2MJB5-F1
#
_entry.id   AF-A0A0R2MJB5-F1
#
_cell.length_a   1.000
_cell.length_b   1.000
_cell.length_c   1.000
_cell.angle_alpha   90.00
_cell.angle_beta   90.00
_cell.angle_gamma   90.00
#
_symmetry.space_group_name_H-M   'P 1'
#
loop_
_entity.id
_entity.type
_entity.pdbx_description
1 polymer ?
#
loop_
_entity_poly.entity_id
_entity_poly.type
_entity_poly.pdbx_seq_one_letter_code
_entity_poly.pdbx_strand_id
1 'polypeptide(L)'
;MYRAIKHFENPIRQALATTLKGNQRQISINWKWEYFKNEAKEQLSSEVGQQIYAQRKIDVEPIFANLKTHLSFNRFSVSGLTDTCNEVGIALMANNMAKLSMLFADPEG
;
A
#
# COMPACT_ATOMS: atom_id res chain seq x y z
N MET A 1 -25.27 -8.55 6.24
CA MET A 1 -24.97 -10.00 6.15
C MET A 1 -25.74 -10.55 4.97
N TYR A 2 -25.07 -11.02 3.91
CA TYR A 2 -25.77 -11.69 2.81
C TYR A 2 -25.71 -13.19 3.03
N ARG A 3 -26.87 -13.83 3.06
CA ARG A 3 -26.98 -15.29 3.12
C ARG A 3 -27.28 -15.80 1.72
N ALA A 4 -26.64 -16.90 1.30
CA ALA A 4 -27.02 -17.57 0.07
C ALA A 4 -28.52 -17.94 0.10
N ILE A 5 -29.18 -17.90 -1.05
CA ILE A 5 -30.59 -18.30 -1.19
C ILE A 5 -30.75 -19.74 -0.65
N LYS A 6 -31.85 -20.02 0.05
CA LYS A 6 -32.10 -21.34 0.69
C LYS A 6 -31.95 -22.53 -0.26
N HIS A 7 -32.32 -22.33 -1.52
CA HIS A 7 -32.28 -23.37 -2.55
C HIS A 7 -31.99 -22.75 -3.92
N PHE A 8 -31.12 -23.39 -4.68
CA PHE A 8 -30.92 -23.15 -6.11
C PHE A 8 -31.42 -24.37 -6.88
N GLU A 9 -32.28 -24.16 -7.87
CA GLU A 9 -32.80 -25.24 -8.73
C GLU A 9 -31.69 -25.92 -9.53
N ASN A 10 -30.62 -25.19 -9.85
CA ASN A 10 -29.46 -25.74 -10.53
C ASN A 10 -28.59 -26.54 -9.54
N PRO A 11 -28.38 -27.85 -9.75
CA PRO A 11 -27.68 -28.72 -8.80
C PRO A 11 -26.21 -28.36 -8.60
N ILE A 12 -25.55 -27.81 -9.63
CA ILE A 12 -24.17 -27.32 -9.54
C ILE A 12 -24.12 -26.11 -8.61
N ARG A 13 -25.05 -25.16 -8.77
CA ARG A 13 -25.13 -23.97 -7.91
C ARG A 13 -25.48 -24.32 -6.46
N GLN A 14 -26.35 -25.31 -6.26
CA GLN A 14 -26.70 -25.81 -4.94
C GLN A 14 -25.49 -26.42 -4.21
N ALA A 15 -24.69 -27.23 -4.92
CA ALA A 15 -23.46 -27.80 -4.38
C ALA A 15 -22.44 -26.71 -4.00
N LEU A 16 -22.27 -25.70 -4.86
CA LEU A 16 -21.34 -24.57 -4.61
C LEU A 16 -21.78 -23.66 -3.45
N ALA A 17 -23.09 -23.46 -3.28
CA ALA A 17 -23.65 -22.65 -2.19
C ALA A 17 -23.61 -23.35 -0.83
N THR A 18 -23.24 -24.62 -0.79
CA THR A 18 -23.22 -25.46 0.41
C THR A 18 -21.78 -25.81 0.79
N THR A 19 -21.51 -25.98 2.08
CA THR A 19 -20.23 -26.47 2.61
C THR A 19 -20.21 -28.00 2.59
N LEU A 20 -19.03 -28.62 2.73
CA LEU A 20 -18.90 -30.08 2.82
C LEU A 20 -19.75 -30.69 3.96
N LYS A 21 -20.04 -29.91 5.01
CA LYS A 21 -20.90 -30.30 6.15
C LYS A 21 -22.39 -30.04 5.93
N GLY A 22 -22.82 -29.62 4.74
CA GLY A 22 -24.23 -29.36 4.44
C GLY A 22 -24.77 -27.98 4.85
N ASN A 23 -23.94 -27.14 5.48
CA ASN A 23 -24.34 -25.77 5.84
C ASN A 23 -24.27 -24.83 4.64
N GLN A 24 -25.21 -23.89 4.54
CA GLN A 24 -25.13 -22.84 3.53
C GLN A 24 -23.93 -21.93 3.78
N ARG A 25 -23.18 -21.63 2.72
CA ARG A 25 -22.11 -20.63 2.76
C ARG A 25 -22.71 -19.25 3.04
N GLN A 26 -22.06 -18.52 3.94
CA GLN A 26 -22.47 -17.17 4.32
C GLN A 26 -21.35 -16.19 4.00
N ILE A 27 -21.71 -15.01 3.48
CA ILE A 27 -20.77 -13.93 3.22
C ILE A 27 -21.22 -12.71 4.02
N SER A 28 -20.40 -12.31 4.99
CA SER A 28 -20.58 -11.05 5.68
C SER A 28 -19.76 -9.97 4.97
N ILE A 29 -20.42 -8.91 4.53
CA ILE A 29 -19.76 -7.73 3.98
C ILE A 29 -19.71 -6.67 5.07
N ASN A 30 -18.53 -6.07 5.27
CA ASN A 30 -18.39 -4.87 6.09
C ASN A 30 -18.63 -3.63 5.21
N TRP A 31 -19.83 -3.07 5.31
CA TRP A 31 -20.24 -1.91 4.53
C TRP A 31 -19.42 -0.67 4.78
N LYS A 32 -18.99 -0.45 6.03
CA LYS A 32 -18.14 0.69 6.37
C LYS A 32 -16.77 0.58 5.71
N TRP A 33 -16.23 -0.63 5.61
CA TRP A 33 -14.98 -0.87 4.91
C TRP A 33 -15.12 -0.71 3.39
N GLU A 34 -16.21 -1.21 2.79
CA GLU A 34 -16.47 -0.99 1.37
C GLU A 34 -16.66 0.49 1.03
N TYR A 35 -17.32 1.26 1.90
CA TYR A 35 -17.42 2.71 1.76
C TYR A 35 -16.03 3.37 1.65
N PHE A 36 -15.14 3.13 2.61
CA PHE A 36 -13.80 3.73 2.59
C PHE A 36 -12.94 3.24 1.44
N LYS A 37 -13.10 1.97 1.02
CA LYS A 37 -12.39 1.46 -0.16
C LYS A 37 -12.84 2.19 -1.41
N ASN A 38 -14.14 2.41 -1.58
CA ASN A 38 -14.67 3.13 -2.73
C ASN A 38 -14.22 4.60 -2.73
N GLU A 39 -14.27 5.27 -1.57
CA GLU A 39 -13.78 6.63 -1.40
C GLU A 39 -12.29 6.76 -1.80
N ALA A 40 -11.44 5.86 -1.31
CA ALA A 40 -10.02 5.83 -1.69
C ALA A 40 -9.82 5.58 -3.19
N LYS A 41 -10.62 4.67 -3.78
CA LYS A 41 -10.57 4.37 -5.21
C LYS A 41 -10.95 5.60 -6.05
N GLU A 42 -12.01 6.31 -5.67
CA GLU A 42 -12.44 7.53 -6.35
C GLU A 42 -11.37 8.62 -6.28
N GLN A 43 -10.79 8.85 -5.09
CA GLN A 43 -9.70 9.82 -4.92
C GLN A 43 -8.49 9.48 -5.79
N LEU A 44 -8.06 8.21 -5.82
CA LEU A 44 -6.94 7.75 -6.65
C LEU A 44 -7.23 7.78 -8.15
N SER A 45 -8.50 7.56 -8.53
CA SER A 45 -8.93 7.55 -9.93
C SER A 45 -9.20 8.95 -10.48
N SER A 46 -9.38 9.96 -9.62
CA SER A 46 -9.51 11.35 -10.03
C SER A 46 -8.27 11.84 -10.78
N GLU A 47 -8.43 12.77 -11.70
CA GLU A 47 -7.33 13.31 -12.49
C GLU A 47 -6.24 13.94 -11.61
N VAL A 48 -6.65 14.69 -10.57
CA VAL A 48 -5.73 15.26 -9.58
C VAL A 48 -4.97 14.17 -8.81
N GLY A 49 -5.67 13.10 -8.38
CA GLY A 49 -5.05 11.97 -7.70
C GLY A 49 -4.02 11.25 -8.57
N GLN A 50 -4.33 11.05 -9.85
CA GLN A 50 -3.41 10.47 -10.82
C GLN A 50 -2.17 11.35 -11.03
N GLN A 51 -2.34 12.67 -11.16
CA GLN A 51 -1.22 13.61 -11.30
C GLN A 51 -0.29 13.57 -10.09
N ILE A 52 -0.84 13.62 -8.87
CA ILE A 52 -0.06 13.52 -7.62
C ILE A 52 0.67 12.18 -7.56
N TYR A 53 0.00 11.09 -7.92
CA TYR A 53 0.62 9.76 -7.92
C TYR A 53 1.75 9.65 -8.95
N ALA A 54 1.58 10.21 -10.16
CA ALA A 54 2.62 10.27 -11.17
C ALA A 54 3.85 11.05 -10.68
N GLN A 55 3.64 12.20 -10.03
CA GLN A 55 4.74 12.99 -9.46
C GLN A 55 5.51 12.21 -8.38
N ARG A 56 4.80 11.46 -7.52
CA ARG A 56 5.43 10.62 -6.47
C ARG A 56 6.34 9.55 -7.05
N LYS A 57 6.06 8.99 -8.22
CA LYS A 57 6.94 8.01 -8.87
C LYS A 57 8.30 8.59 -9.25
N ILE A 58 8.35 9.89 -9.53
CA ILE A 58 9.57 10.59 -9.94
C ILE A 58 10.31 11.11 -8.70
N ASP A 59 9.59 11.71 -7.77
CA ASP A 59 10.24 12.41 -6.65
C ASP A 59 10.44 11.52 -5.44
N VAL A 60 9.41 10.74 -5.07
CA VAL A 60 9.30 10.12 -3.75
C VAL A 60 9.75 8.66 -3.79
N GLU A 61 9.26 7.87 -4.75
CA GLU A 61 9.59 6.44 -4.86
C GLU A 61 11.10 6.18 -5.03
N PRO A 62 11.86 6.95 -5.84
CA PRO A 62 13.29 6.72 -5.99
C PRO A 62 14.08 6.97 -4.71
N ILE A 63 13.67 7.94 -3.89
CA ILE A 63 14.29 8.19 -2.58
C ILE A 63 14.10 6.98 -1.68
N PHE A 64 12.89 6.42 -1.60
CA PHE A 64 12.63 5.23 -0.80
C PHE A 64 13.34 3.98 -1.31
N ALA A 65 13.49 3.84 -2.63
CA ALA A 65 14.31 2.78 -3.21
C ALA A 65 15.76 2.91 -2.75
N ASN A 66 16.35 4.11 -2.85
CA ASN A 66 17.72 4.39 -2.42
C ASN A 66 17.95 4.12 -0.93
N LEU A 67 17.00 4.52 -0.07
CA LEU A 67 17.07 4.23 1.37
C LEU A 67 17.15 2.73 1.65
N LYS A 68 16.37 1.92 0.92
CA LYS A 68 16.38 0.47 1.09
C LYS A 68 17.64 -0.18 0.52
N THR A 69 18.12 0.27 -0.63
CA THR A 69 19.27 -0.35 -1.30
C THR A 69 20.60 0.07 -0.68
N HIS A 70 20.79 1.36 -0.40
CA HIS A 70 22.08 1.90 0.06
C HIS A 70 22.22 1.94 1.57
N LEU A 71 21.13 2.21 2.30
CA LEU A 71 21.14 2.30 3.76
C LEU A 71 20.53 1.07 4.44
N SER A 72 20.07 0.07 3.67
CA SER A 72 19.36 -1.11 4.19
C SER A 72 18.18 -0.76 5.11
N PHE A 73 17.56 0.40 4.86
CA PHE A 73 16.52 0.97 5.72
C PHE A 73 15.17 0.28 5.51
N ASN A 74 15.04 -0.91 6.10
CA ASN A 74 13.85 -1.77 5.96
C ASN A 74 12.90 -1.70 7.16
N ARG A 75 13.37 -1.19 8.29
CA ARG A 75 12.64 -1.13 9.55
C ARG A 75 13.16 0.02 10.41
N PHE A 76 12.27 0.64 11.17
CA PHE A 76 12.64 1.58 12.23
C PHE A 76 13.26 0.87 13.43
N SER A 77 14.37 1.41 13.89
CA SER A 77 15.08 0.94 15.09
C SER A 77 14.43 1.46 16.37
N VAL A 78 13.69 2.57 16.27
CA VAL A 78 13.03 3.23 17.40
C VAL A 78 11.51 3.20 17.26
N SER A 79 10.82 3.48 18.37
CA SER A 79 9.37 3.50 18.45
C SER A 79 8.88 4.81 19.06
N GLY A 80 7.76 5.33 18.56
CA GLY A 80 7.25 6.65 18.95
C GLY A 80 7.40 7.65 17.81
N LEU A 81 6.40 8.51 17.62
CA LEU A 81 6.30 9.37 16.44
C LEU A 81 7.53 10.27 16.27
N THR A 82 7.95 10.94 17.35
CA THR A 82 9.10 11.85 17.34
C THR A 82 10.39 11.14 16.97
N ASP A 83 10.67 10.00 17.60
CA ASP A 83 11.91 9.26 17.39
C ASP A 83 11.95 8.66 15.98
N THR A 84 10.83 8.11 15.51
CA THR A 84 10.70 7.63 14.12
C THR A 84 10.90 8.76 13.12
N CYS A 85 10.36 9.96 13.36
CA CYS A 85 10.60 11.13 12.51
C CYS A 85 12.09 11.52 12.46
N ASN A 86 12.77 11.51 13.61
CA ASN A 86 14.21 11.78 13.68
C ASN A 86 15.02 10.72 12.90
N GLU A 87 14.67 9.44 13.05
CA GLU A 87 15.33 8.33 12.33
C GLU A 87 15.18 8.47 10.81
N VAL A 88 13.97 8.76 10.30
CA VAL A 88 13.75 9.05 8.88
C VAL A 88 14.60 10.24 8.42
N GLY A 89 14.61 11.33 9.21
CA GLY A 89 15.38 12.53 8.89
C GLY A 89 16.87 12.25 8.73
N ILE A 90 17.45 11.47 9.64
CA ILE A 90 18.86 11.04 9.58
C ILE A 90 19.12 10.20 8.33
N ALA A 91 18.26 9.22 8.04
CA ALA A 91 18.42 8.37 6.85
C ALA A 91 18.36 9.19 5.55
N LEU A 92 17.46 10.17 5.48
CA LEU A 92 17.36 11.09 4.34
C LEU A 92 18.59 11.99 4.21
N MET A 93 19.11 12.52 5.33
CA MET A 93 20.34 13.31 5.32
C MET A 93 21.54 12.49 4.83
N ALA A 94 21.69 11.26 5.32
CA ALA A 94 22.75 10.35 4.86
C ALA A 94 22.66 10.07 3.36
N ASN A 95 21.46 9.83 2.83
CA ASN A 95 21.24 9.64 1.39
C ASN A 95 21.59 10.90 0.58
N ASN A 96 21.26 12.09 1.07
CA ASN A 96 21.63 13.35 0.42
C ASN A 96 23.14 13.58 0.43
N MET A 97 23.82 13.29 1.54
CA MET A 97 25.29 13.36 1.62
C MET A 97 25.97 12.41 0.65
N ALA A 98 25.45 11.18 0.50
CA ALA A 98 25.95 10.23 -0.49
C ALA A 98 25.82 10.77 -1.92
N LYS A 99 24.67 11.35 -2.28
CA LYS A 99 24.48 12.00 -3.58
C LYS A 99 25.43 13.18 -3.80
N LEU A 100 25.61 14.03 -2.79
CA LEU A 100 26.55 15.15 -2.86
C LEU A 100 27.98 14.65 -3.09
N SER A 101 28.41 13.59 -2.40
CA SER A 101 29.75 13.03 -2.58
C SER A 101 30.01 12.52 -4.00
N MET A 102 28.99 11.95 -4.66
CA MET A 102 29.10 11.52 -6.05
C MET A 102 29.23 12.71 -7.00
N LEU A 103 28.46 13.78 -6.79
CA LEU A 103 28.55 15.01 -7.59
C LEU A 103 29.90 15.69 -7.49
N PHE A 104 30.55 15.65 -6.32
CA PHE A 104 31.90 16.22 -6.16
C PHE A 104 33.02 15.31 -6.67
N ALA A 105 32.76 13.99 -6.81
CA ALA A 105 33.74 13.04 -7.32
C ALA A 105 33.85 13.05 -8.85
N ASP A 106 32.79 13.47 -9.55
CA ASP A 106 32.75 13.63 -11.01
C ASP A 106 32.69 15.13 -11.37
N PRO A 107 33.84 15.83 -11.52
CA PRO A 107 33.87 17.26 -11.84
C PRO A 107 33.43 17.61 -13.28
N GLU A 108 33.21 16.61 -14.14
CA GLU A 108 32.94 16.74 -15.58
C GLU A 108 31.58 16.12 -15.98
N GLY A 109 30.58 16.23 -15.11
CA GLY A 109 29.17 16.05 -15.51
C GLY A 109 28.60 17.32 -16.13
#